data_AF-A0A524E690-F1
#
_entry.id   AF-A0A524E690-F1
#
_cell.length_a   1.000
_cell.length_b   1.000
_cell.length_c   1.000
_cell.angle_alpha   90.00
_cell.angle_beta   90.00
_cell.angle_gamma   90.00
#
_symmetry.space_group_name_H-M   'P 1'
#
loop_
_entity.id
_entity.type
_entity.pdbx_description
1 polymer ?
#
loop_
_entity_poly.entity_id
_entity_poly.type
_entity_poly.pdbx_seq_one_letter_code
_entity_poly.pdbx_strand_id
1 'polypeptide(L)'
;MITALTKESNSMDALIDKLKEITGIKFEYYQRKFLEKRINFRINDLEFSSNEEYLNHLIENPQEINKFLEKFTINYTYFFRNYEIFEKLEKYLRIYVKSLKRNLRIWSAPCATGDEPYSIAIMLDKLKNHITNFPDYEIIASDIDPRAIEIAKIGIYGEYSLHEIPKFYIDKFFNKTDTPIGPKYSISNKIKNKVEFIEEDIIKGHEKKNRYDVILCRNFLIYLDKDSREKLFKTFENHLVEGGLLILGKTESIMNSKAHLKVIDNVDRFYVKNRPLHDFRLQMDKKISFNKTMHKKKIDSDKNELLRKENESKKVKVKENLEPNSLLRTRSDLIEDDNFILAMNKSEILERKEKELEKKEMQIMRRLNEIKMREEGVEKREIYLNQREILIGIREKEIKQRMSQIKLKEKEIINLEQKHGSLDNNKDKIDYKPTNDRVIKPNMKGELNLPVGHYALINLHDKNNESTKFSAYSVGAGIAIILKDEINKVYAMSHVSHPKARKPKKGAEIKSPHKFADSSFNFLLDNILYHGANRENLKAIIIGGSNDIYHQDKLHQKNIDAIKEVLYSNKIYIEKEFLGGICERSVLFDAENKLLYIKKIWEDKFRLM
;
A
#
# COMPACT_ATOMS: atom_id res chain seq x y z
N MET A 1 -1.65 45.65 -2.38
CA MET A 1 -2.09 44.24 -2.39
C MET A 1 -0.98 43.31 -1.84
N ILE A 2 -0.36 43.66 -0.69
CA ILE A 2 0.85 42.97 -0.17
C ILE A 2 0.72 42.61 1.33
N THR A 3 -0.10 43.35 2.08
CA THR A 3 -0.16 43.35 3.55
C THR A 3 -0.92 42.19 4.22
N ALA A 4 -1.10 41.05 3.53
CA ALA A 4 -1.86 39.90 4.05
C ALA A 4 -1.03 38.61 4.22
N LEU A 5 0.17 38.53 3.63
CA LEU A 5 0.99 37.30 3.62
C LEU A 5 2.01 37.20 4.77
N THR A 6 2.16 38.24 5.58
CA THR A 6 3.30 38.40 6.51
C THR A 6 3.04 37.96 7.95
N LYS A 7 1.78 37.69 8.35
CA LYS A 7 1.46 37.32 9.75
C LYS A 7 1.45 35.81 10.00
N GLU A 8 0.93 35.01 9.08
CA GLU A 8 0.90 33.54 9.22
C GLU A 8 2.28 32.90 9.10
N SER A 9 3.17 33.45 8.24
CA SER A 9 4.51 32.90 8.00
C SER A 9 5.30 32.76 9.30
N ASN A 10 5.47 33.87 10.04
CA ASN A 10 6.24 33.90 11.29
C ASN A 10 5.73 32.90 12.33
N SER A 11 4.42 32.63 12.34
CA SER A 11 3.79 31.72 13.30
C SER A 11 4.05 30.24 12.96
N MET A 12 4.04 29.88 11.67
CA MET A 12 4.44 28.53 11.22
C MET A 12 5.95 28.29 11.39
N ASP A 13 6.78 29.29 11.06
CA ASP A 13 8.24 29.17 11.23
C ASP A 13 8.64 28.99 12.71
N ALA A 14 8.08 29.80 13.63
CA ALA A 14 8.32 29.64 15.07
C ALA A 14 7.85 28.27 15.62
N LEU A 15 6.76 27.72 15.08
CA LEU A 15 6.27 26.38 15.42
C LEU A 15 7.21 25.27 14.89
N ILE A 16 7.75 25.40 13.68
CA ILE A 16 8.76 24.48 13.14
C ILE A 16 10.05 24.53 13.96
N ASP A 17 10.53 25.72 14.32
CA ASP A 17 11.73 25.88 15.16
C ASP A 17 11.53 25.31 16.57
N LYS A 18 10.36 25.51 17.20
CA LYS A 18 10.09 24.92 18.52
C LYS A 18 9.92 23.41 18.47
N LEU A 19 9.29 22.87 17.41
CA LEU A 19 9.25 21.43 17.17
C LEU A 19 10.68 20.88 16.96
N LYS A 20 11.56 21.62 16.28
CA LYS A 20 12.96 21.22 16.06
C LYS A 20 13.75 21.18 17.37
N GLU A 21 13.59 22.19 18.21
CA GLU A 21 14.18 22.28 19.55
C GLU A 21 13.78 21.08 20.42
N ILE A 22 12.49 20.73 20.46
CA ILE A 22 11.97 19.65 21.33
C ILE A 22 12.29 18.25 20.77
N THR A 23 12.27 18.05 19.44
CA THR A 23 12.40 16.72 18.82
C THR A 23 13.81 16.36 18.36
N GLY A 24 14.69 17.35 18.16
CA GLY A 24 15.98 17.15 17.49
C GLY A 24 15.87 16.81 15.99
N ILE A 25 14.66 16.71 15.41
CA ILE A 25 14.48 16.37 13.99
C ILE A 25 14.92 17.55 13.12
N LYS A 26 15.75 17.22 12.12
CA LYS A 26 16.27 18.16 11.14
C LYS A 26 15.24 18.43 10.05
N PHE A 27 14.19 19.16 10.40
CA PHE A 27 13.13 19.55 9.47
C PHE A 27 13.65 20.30 8.23
N GLU A 28 14.82 20.93 8.30
CA GLU A 28 15.53 21.53 7.16
C GLU A 28 15.84 20.55 6.00
N TYR A 29 15.75 19.23 6.22
CA TYR A 29 15.95 18.22 5.17
C TYR A 29 14.66 17.87 4.40
N TYR A 30 13.51 18.32 4.88
CA TYR A 30 12.19 17.94 4.38
C TYR A 30 11.59 19.04 3.51
N GLN A 31 10.74 18.67 2.55
CA GLN A 31 9.98 19.63 1.76
C GLN A 31 9.05 20.43 2.69
N ARG A 32 9.16 21.76 2.72
CA ARG A 32 8.35 22.63 3.59
C ARG A 32 6.84 22.33 3.51
N LYS A 33 6.30 22.12 2.31
CA LYS A 33 4.89 21.74 2.09
C LYS A 33 4.48 20.40 2.73
N PHE A 34 5.42 19.47 2.91
CA PHE A 34 5.19 18.21 3.62
C PHE A 34 5.12 18.43 5.14
N LEU A 35 6.03 19.26 5.68
CA LEU A 35 6.01 19.67 7.09
C LEU A 35 4.71 20.39 7.43
N GLU A 36 4.38 21.46 6.67
CA GLU A 36 3.17 22.26 6.83
C GLU A 36 1.91 21.38 6.74
N LYS A 37 1.84 20.42 5.80
CA LYS A 37 0.71 19.48 5.73
C LYS A 37 0.62 18.58 6.97
N ARG A 38 1.74 18.09 7.51
CA ARG A 38 1.75 17.22 8.71
C ARG A 38 1.40 18.00 9.98
N ILE A 39 1.90 19.23 10.11
CA ILE A 39 1.59 20.14 11.22
C ILE A 39 0.11 20.54 11.18
N ASN A 40 -0.37 21.06 10.04
CA ASN A 40 -1.78 21.47 9.87
C ASN A 40 -2.74 20.30 10.05
N PHE A 41 -2.36 19.07 9.66
CA PHE A 41 -3.14 17.88 9.95
C PHE A 41 -3.31 17.68 11.47
N ARG A 42 -2.23 17.79 12.26
CA ARG A 42 -2.32 17.60 13.72
C ARG A 42 -3.07 18.73 14.43
N ILE A 43 -2.94 19.97 13.95
CA ILE A 43 -3.73 21.14 14.40
C ILE A 43 -5.24 20.87 14.20
N ASN A 44 -5.63 20.42 13.01
CA ASN A 44 -7.03 20.11 12.66
C ASN A 44 -7.60 18.87 13.40
N ASP A 45 -6.74 17.88 13.65
CA ASP A 45 -7.07 16.66 14.43
C ASP A 45 -7.32 16.96 15.91
N LEU A 46 -6.68 18.01 16.45
CA LEU A 46 -6.87 18.53 17.80
C LEU A 46 -7.87 19.70 17.91
N GLU A 47 -8.43 20.15 16.79
CA GLU A 47 -9.43 21.25 16.69
C GLU A 47 -8.92 22.62 17.17
N PHE A 48 -7.62 22.89 17.05
CA PHE A 48 -7.04 24.22 17.28
C PHE A 48 -7.30 25.17 16.12
N SER A 49 -7.50 26.45 16.43
CA SER A 49 -7.88 27.49 15.46
C SER A 49 -6.67 28.24 14.90
N SER A 50 -5.47 28.02 15.46
CA SER A 50 -4.23 28.69 15.07
C SER A 50 -2.99 27.86 15.37
N ASN A 51 -1.88 28.18 14.71
CA ASN A 51 -0.55 27.65 15.03
C ASN A 51 -0.11 28.03 16.46
N GLU A 52 -0.52 29.20 16.95
CA GLU A 52 -0.16 29.73 18.28
C GLU A 52 -0.84 28.93 19.40
N GLU A 53 -2.11 28.56 19.25
CA GLU A 53 -2.81 27.66 20.18
C GLU A 53 -2.10 26.30 20.29
N TYR A 54 -1.72 25.71 19.15
CA TYR A 54 -1.03 24.42 19.14
C TYR A 54 0.41 24.50 19.66
N LEU A 55 1.12 25.61 19.41
CA LEU A 55 2.44 25.90 19.98
C LEU A 55 2.38 25.98 21.52
N ASN A 56 1.40 26.71 22.05
CA ASN A 56 1.17 26.77 23.50
C ASN A 56 0.80 25.38 24.06
N HIS A 57 -0.08 24.64 23.37
CA HIS A 57 -0.45 23.28 23.79
C HIS A 57 0.74 22.33 23.85
N LEU A 58 1.67 22.39 22.89
CA LEU A 58 2.92 21.61 22.89
C LEU A 58 3.83 21.94 24.07
N ILE A 59 3.89 23.20 24.48
CA ILE A 59 4.68 23.67 25.63
C ILE A 59 4.06 23.19 26.94
N GLU A 60 2.73 23.33 27.08
CA GLU A 60 1.98 22.89 28.26
C GLU A 60 1.89 21.37 28.41
N ASN A 61 1.91 20.62 27.30
CA ASN A 61 1.67 19.18 27.27
C ASN A 61 2.81 18.41 26.57
N PRO A 62 3.99 18.23 27.21
CA PRO A 62 5.13 17.55 26.58
C PRO A 62 4.85 16.15 26.00
N GLN A 63 3.85 15.43 26.51
CA GLN A 63 3.42 14.14 25.94
C GLN A 63 2.81 14.26 24.52
N GLU A 64 2.37 15.45 24.11
CA GLU A 64 1.86 15.68 22.76
C GLU A 64 2.94 15.53 21.70
N ILE A 65 4.22 15.83 22.02
CA ILE A 65 5.30 15.66 21.05
C ILE A 65 5.41 14.20 20.57
N ASN A 66 5.17 13.23 21.44
CA ASN A 66 5.20 11.81 21.08
C ASN A 66 4.10 11.45 20.08
N LYS A 67 2.91 12.07 20.19
CA LYS A 67 1.77 11.84 19.29
C LYS A 67 1.96 12.58 17.97
N PHE A 68 2.45 13.81 18.00
CA PHE A 68 2.90 14.51 16.78
C PHE A 68 3.93 13.67 16.04
N LEU A 69 4.98 13.20 16.74
CA LEU A 69 6.01 12.35 16.17
C LEU A 69 5.44 11.04 15.59
N GLU A 70 4.54 10.35 16.30
CA GLU A 70 3.87 9.13 15.79
C GLU A 70 3.14 9.37 14.44
N LYS A 71 2.48 10.53 14.28
CA LYS A 71 1.81 10.91 13.01
C LYS A 71 2.75 11.55 11.98
N PHE A 72 3.95 11.98 12.38
CA PHE A 72 4.96 12.61 11.54
C PHE A 72 5.93 11.59 10.92
N THR A 73 6.48 10.68 11.73
CA THR A 73 7.42 9.64 11.28
C THR A 73 6.65 8.58 10.49
N ILE A 74 6.80 8.59 9.16
CA ILE A 74 6.11 7.66 8.26
C ILE A 74 6.81 6.30 8.28
N ASN A 75 6.67 5.60 9.41
CA ASN A 75 7.22 4.27 9.65
C ASN A 75 6.32 3.18 9.02
N TYR A 76 5.78 3.45 7.83
CA TYR A 76 5.05 2.46 7.03
C TYR A 76 6.06 1.59 6.28
N THR A 77 6.62 0.63 7.00
CA THR A 77 7.46 -0.45 6.48
C THR A 77 6.85 -1.80 6.88
N TYR A 78 7.24 -2.86 6.18
CA TYR A 78 6.75 -4.21 6.38
C TYR A 78 7.64 -5.21 5.63
N PHE A 79 7.60 -6.48 6.03
CA PHE A 79 8.50 -7.51 5.54
C PHE A 79 8.32 -7.77 4.05
N PHE A 80 9.44 -7.82 3.33
CA PHE A 80 9.55 -8.00 1.90
C PHE A 80 8.75 -7.01 1.03
N ARG A 81 8.47 -5.79 1.52
CA ARG A 81 7.76 -4.72 0.78
C ARG A 81 8.19 -4.63 -0.69
N ASN A 82 7.27 -4.91 -1.61
CA ASN A 82 7.56 -5.13 -3.04
C ASN A 82 8.49 -6.34 -3.24
N TYR A 83 7.97 -7.54 -2.95
CA TYR A 83 8.70 -8.81 -2.93
C TYR A 83 9.57 -9.05 -4.18
N GLU A 84 9.12 -8.58 -5.35
CA GLU A 84 9.84 -8.65 -6.63
C GLU A 84 11.21 -7.94 -6.62
N ILE A 85 11.39 -6.90 -5.80
CA ILE A 85 12.69 -6.22 -5.61
C ILE A 85 13.66 -7.15 -4.88
N PHE A 86 13.18 -7.85 -3.85
CA PHE A 86 13.98 -8.83 -3.11
C PHE A 86 14.33 -10.04 -3.98
N GLU A 87 13.42 -10.54 -4.81
CA GLU A 87 13.77 -11.58 -5.79
C GLU A 87 14.87 -11.14 -6.77
N LYS A 88 14.82 -9.88 -7.21
CA LYS A 88 15.77 -9.30 -8.17
C LYS A 88 17.14 -9.12 -7.53
N LEU A 89 17.18 -8.68 -6.27
CA LEU A 89 18.37 -8.64 -5.44
C LEU A 89 18.93 -10.05 -5.15
N GLU A 90 18.08 -11.04 -4.88
CA GLU A 90 18.49 -12.45 -4.72
C GLU A 90 19.19 -12.97 -5.99
N LYS A 91 18.61 -12.69 -7.17
CA LYS A 91 19.16 -13.06 -8.48
C LYS A 91 20.50 -12.36 -8.76
N TYR A 92 20.65 -11.08 -8.37
CA TYR A 92 21.93 -10.36 -8.44
C TYR A 92 22.99 -10.99 -7.51
N LEU A 93 22.66 -11.13 -6.23
CA LEU A 93 23.62 -11.57 -5.21
C LEU A 93 24.07 -13.02 -5.44
N ARG A 94 23.19 -13.91 -5.90
CA ARG A 94 23.54 -15.29 -6.32
C ARG A 94 24.68 -15.36 -7.35
N ILE A 95 24.89 -14.30 -8.13
CA ILE A 95 26.03 -14.14 -9.04
C ILE A 95 27.18 -13.41 -8.34
N TYR A 96 26.90 -12.24 -7.75
CA TYR A 96 27.91 -11.34 -7.18
C TYR A 96 28.80 -11.98 -6.10
N VAL A 97 28.19 -12.70 -5.15
CA VAL A 97 28.92 -13.30 -4.01
C VAL A 97 29.96 -14.34 -4.45
N LYS A 98 29.77 -14.97 -5.62
CA LYS A 98 30.71 -15.98 -6.15
C LYS A 98 32.04 -15.38 -6.63
N SER A 99 32.09 -14.07 -6.84
CA SER A 99 33.30 -13.30 -7.15
C SER A 99 33.87 -12.55 -5.93
N LEU A 100 33.18 -12.59 -4.78
CA LEU A 100 33.54 -11.78 -3.63
C LEU A 100 34.56 -12.51 -2.74
N LYS A 101 35.76 -11.94 -2.59
CA LYS A 101 36.86 -12.47 -1.75
C LYS A 101 36.89 -11.87 -0.33
N ARG A 102 35.78 -11.26 0.11
CA ARG A 102 35.62 -10.58 1.40
C ARG A 102 34.17 -10.66 1.85
N ASN A 103 33.88 -10.16 3.04
CA ASN A 103 32.51 -10.08 3.54
C ASN A 103 31.62 -9.21 2.63
N LEU A 104 30.36 -9.63 2.50
CA LEU A 104 29.29 -8.89 1.83
C LEU A 104 28.73 -7.84 2.80
N ARG A 105 28.83 -6.56 2.44
CA ARG A 105 28.39 -5.43 3.26
C ARG A 105 27.15 -4.78 2.66
N ILE A 106 26.05 -4.74 3.40
CA ILE A 106 24.78 -4.13 2.99
C ILE A 106 24.39 -3.04 3.98
N TRP A 107 23.86 -1.92 3.47
CA TRP A 107 23.29 -0.84 4.26
C TRP A 107 21.80 -0.66 3.90
N SER A 108 20.91 -0.64 4.90
CA SER A 108 19.49 -0.25 4.73
C SER A 108 19.26 1.02 5.55
N ALA A 109 18.90 2.11 4.87
CA ALA A 109 18.85 3.45 5.43
C ALA A 109 17.87 4.36 4.66
N PRO A 110 16.80 4.87 5.29
CA PRO A 110 16.37 4.64 6.67
C PRO A 110 15.81 3.22 6.86
N CYS A 111 16.06 2.59 8.01
CA CYS A 111 15.59 1.22 8.28
C CYS A 111 14.22 1.13 8.95
N ALA A 112 13.71 2.23 9.51
CA ALA A 112 12.51 2.29 10.36
C ALA A 112 12.50 1.15 11.40
N THR A 113 11.38 0.43 11.53
CA THR A 113 11.16 -0.67 12.51
C THR A 113 11.89 -1.98 12.18
N GLY A 114 12.84 -1.98 11.23
CA GLY A 114 13.74 -3.12 10.96
C GLY A 114 13.20 -4.17 9.98
N ASP A 115 11.96 -4.02 9.52
CA ASP A 115 11.30 -4.97 8.61
C ASP A 115 12.10 -5.18 7.29
N GLU A 116 12.73 -4.13 6.74
CA GLU A 116 13.58 -4.23 5.55
C GLU A 116 14.90 -4.99 5.81
N PRO A 117 15.79 -4.56 6.73
CA PRO A 117 17.07 -5.24 6.93
C PRO A 117 16.90 -6.69 7.42
N TYR A 118 15.84 -7.01 8.16
CA TYR A 118 15.52 -8.41 8.46
C TYR A 118 15.00 -9.20 7.25
N SER A 119 14.28 -8.58 6.31
CA SER A 119 13.93 -9.22 5.02
C SER A 119 15.19 -9.53 4.19
N ILE A 120 16.18 -8.63 4.19
CA ILE A 120 17.49 -8.87 3.60
C ILE A 120 18.19 -10.06 4.29
N ALA A 121 18.22 -10.09 5.63
CA ALA A 121 18.83 -11.17 6.38
C ALA A 121 18.19 -12.55 6.10
N ILE A 122 16.86 -12.63 5.99
CA ILE A 122 16.12 -13.85 5.62
C ILE A 122 16.49 -14.30 4.19
N MET A 123 16.55 -13.37 3.23
CA MET A 123 16.99 -13.64 1.85
C MET A 123 18.45 -14.13 1.80
N LEU A 124 19.35 -13.54 2.60
CA LEU A 124 20.76 -13.96 2.68
C LEU A 124 20.93 -15.34 3.34
N ASP A 125 20.15 -15.67 4.38
CA ASP A 125 20.17 -17.04 4.95
C ASP A 125 19.71 -18.07 3.91
N LYS A 126 18.63 -17.80 3.17
CA LYS A 126 18.21 -18.64 2.04
C LYS A 126 19.32 -18.80 1.00
N LEU A 127 19.99 -17.72 0.60
CA LEU A 127 21.11 -17.78 -0.36
C LEU A 127 22.30 -18.59 0.16
N LYS A 128 22.69 -18.42 1.44
CA LYS A 128 23.81 -19.14 2.06
C LYS A 128 23.59 -20.67 2.03
N ASN A 129 22.36 -21.13 2.19
CA ASN A 129 21.98 -22.54 2.09
C ASN A 129 22.02 -23.12 0.64
N HIS A 130 22.25 -22.30 -0.38
CA HIS A 130 22.22 -22.72 -1.79
C HIS A 130 23.50 -22.40 -2.59
N ILE A 131 24.57 -21.95 -1.91
CA ILE A 131 25.83 -21.52 -2.54
C ILE A 131 27.00 -22.01 -1.69
N THR A 132 27.78 -22.97 -2.22
CA THR A 132 29.06 -23.39 -1.64
C THR A 132 30.00 -22.19 -1.49
N ASN A 133 30.67 -22.08 -0.34
CA ASN A 133 31.58 -20.99 0.00
C ASN A 133 30.92 -19.59 -0.09
N PHE A 134 29.65 -19.47 0.31
CA PHE A 134 29.00 -18.17 0.48
C PHE A 134 29.76 -17.32 1.54
N PRO A 135 30.17 -16.09 1.22
CA PRO A 135 30.92 -15.24 2.15
C PRO A 135 30.05 -14.86 3.35
N ASP A 136 30.68 -14.59 4.49
CA ASP A 136 29.96 -13.98 5.60
C ASP A 136 29.56 -12.53 5.27
N TYR A 137 28.54 -12.06 5.98
CA TYR A 137 27.83 -10.84 5.64
C TYR A 137 27.48 -10.01 6.87
N GLU A 138 27.37 -8.71 6.63
CA GLU A 138 27.22 -7.64 7.60
C GLU A 138 26.12 -6.73 7.05
N ILE A 139 24.99 -6.64 7.76
CA ILE A 139 23.90 -5.73 7.44
C ILE A 139 23.92 -4.63 8.49
N ILE A 140 24.29 -3.42 8.07
CA ILE A 140 24.10 -2.22 8.88
C ILE A 140 22.75 -1.64 8.52
N ALA A 141 21.97 -1.31 9.54
CA ALA A 141 20.68 -0.66 9.45
C ALA A 141 20.78 0.63 10.24
N SER A 142 20.45 1.77 9.64
CA SER A 142 20.41 3.02 10.39
C SER A 142 19.21 3.91 10.08
N ASP A 143 18.83 4.67 11.08
CA ASP A 143 17.71 5.61 11.09
C ASP A 143 18.06 6.79 12.01
N ILE A 144 17.28 7.86 11.92
CA ILE A 144 17.38 9.03 12.80
C ILE A 144 16.34 8.99 13.92
N ASP A 145 15.36 8.08 13.88
CA ASP A 145 14.40 7.84 14.97
C ASP A 145 14.88 6.71 15.92
N PRO A 146 15.41 7.03 17.12
CA PRO A 146 15.85 6.01 18.08
C PRO A 146 14.73 5.05 18.51
N ARG A 147 13.47 5.48 18.45
CA ARG A 147 12.30 4.67 18.87
C ARG A 147 11.97 3.61 17.81
N ALA A 148 12.14 3.95 16.53
CA ALA A 148 12.04 2.98 15.44
C ALA A 148 13.15 1.93 15.54
N ILE A 149 14.38 2.37 15.86
CA ILE A 149 15.53 1.51 16.16
C ILE A 149 15.29 0.63 17.38
N GLU A 150 14.65 1.12 18.44
CA GLU A 150 14.29 0.31 19.62
C GLU A 150 13.30 -0.79 19.24
N ILE A 151 12.23 -0.47 18.51
CA ILE A 151 11.26 -1.46 18.00
C ILE A 151 11.96 -2.51 17.12
N ALA A 152 12.90 -2.09 16.27
CA ALA A 152 13.71 -3.01 15.46
C ALA A 152 14.62 -3.92 16.30
N LYS A 153 15.28 -3.37 17.33
CA LYS A 153 16.09 -4.09 18.32
C LYS A 153 15.26 -5.01 19.22
N ILE A 154 13.97 -4.73 19.42
CA ILE A 154 13.01 -5.66 20.06
C ILE A 154 12.65 -6.79 19.07
N GLY A 155 12.30 -6.46 17.83
CA GLY A 155 12.03 -7.44 16.76
C GLY A 155 10.71 -8.22 16.93
N ILE A 156 9.71 -7.59 17.55
CA ILE A 156 8.36 -8.16 17.76
C ILE A 156 7.34 -7.39 16.94
N TYR A 157 6.69 -8.09 16.01
CA TYR A 157 5.83 -7.51 14.98
C TYR A 157 4.37 -7.94 15.15
N GLY A 158 3.44 -7.20 14.54
CA GLY A 158 2.04 -7.62 14.38
C GLY A 158 1.75 -8.10 12.96
N GLU A 159 0.62 -8.76 12.73
CA GLU A 159 0.21 -9.32 11.42
C GLU A 159 0.39 -8.35 10.25
N TYR A 160 0.14 -7.06 10.47
CA TYR A 160 0.31 -6.02 9.46
C TYR A 160 1.72 -6.00 8.85
N SER A 161 2.79 -6.15 9.65
CA SER A 161 4.17 -6.22 9.15
C SER A 161 4.44 -7.47 8.30
N LEU A 162 3.59 -8.50 8.40
CA LEU A 162 3.79 -9.81 7.75
C LEU A 162 2.80 -10.08 6.59
N HIS A 163 2.15 -9.06 6.04
CA HIS A 163 1.10 -9.27 5.02
C HIS A 163 1.61 -9.62 3.60
N GLU A 164 2.85 -9.24 3.23
CA GLU A 164 3.47 -9.57 1.92
C GLU A 164 4.52 -10.70 2.01
N ILE A 165 4.92 -11.16 3.21
CA ILE A 165 5.95 -12.20 3.36
C ILE A 165 5.37 -13.61 3.14
N PRO A 166 5.97 -14.44 2.25
CA PRO A 166 5.53 -15.83 2.05
C PRO A 166 5.52 -16.66 3.34
N LYS A 167 4.42 -17.39 3.58
CA LYS A 167 4.19 -18.15 4.82
C LYS A 167 5.36 -19.05 5.25
N PHE A 168 6.06 -19.70 4.32
CA PHE A 168 7.20 -20.57 4.66
C PHE A 168 8.39 -19.83 5.32
N TYR A 169 8.50 -18.50 5.16
CA TYR A 169 9.44 -17.69 5.93
C TYR A 169 8.89 -17.36 7.32
N ILE A 170 7.58 -17.13 7.45
CA ILE A 170 6.91 -16.91 8.75
C ILE A 170 7.14 -18.14 9.64
N ASP A 171 6.72 -19.31 9.15
CA ASP A 171 6.79 -20.60 9.86
C ASP A 171 8.23 -21.02 10.21
N LYS A 172 9.25 -20.48 9.53
CA LYS A 172 10.67 -20.81 9.72
C LYS A 172 11.46 -19.80 10.57
N PHE A 173 11.11 -18.51 10.51
CA PHE A 173 11.93 -17.44 11.07
C PHE A 173 11.23 -16.60 12.16
N PHE A 174 9.96 -16.85 12.45
CA PHE A 174 9.20 -16.13 13.48
C PHE A 174 8.51 -17.09 14.45
N ASN A 175 8.54 -16.72 15.74
CA ASN A 175 7.73 -17.35 16.76
C ASN A 175 6.42 -16.56 16.90
N LYS A 176 5.28 -17.20 16.65
CA LYS A 176 3.95 -16.61 16.88
C LYS A 176 3.56 -16.71 18.36
N THR A 177 2.99 -15.65 18.91
CA THR A 177 2.39 -15.62 20.24
C THR A 177 1.06 -14.88 20.16
N ASP A 178 -0.03 -15.54 20.52
CA ASP A 178 -1.36 -14.93 20.57
C ASP A 178 -1.49 -14.03 21.82
N THR A 179 -2.08 -12.84 21.65
CA THR A 179 -2.28 -11.86 22.74
C THR A 179 -3.70 -11.29 22.69
N PRO A 180 -4.22 -10.68 23.78
CA PRO A 180 -5.57 -10.10 23.81
C PRO A 180 -5.84 -9.00 22.75
N ILE A 181 -4.78 -8.43 22.15
CA ILE A 181 -4.86 -7.41 21.09
C ILE A 181 -4.57 -7.96 19.68
N GLY A 182 -4.54 -9.29 19.52
CA GLY A 182 -4.16 -9.99 18.28
C GLY A 182 -2.78 -10.65 18.37
N PRO A 183 -2.39 -11.46 17.38
CA PRO A 183 -1.12 -12.18 17.44
C PRO A 183 0.10 -11.29 17.18
N LYS A 184 1.20 -11.68 17.84
CA LYS A 184 2.53 -11.09 17.72
C LYS A 184 3.52 -12.11 17.16
N TYR A 185 4.53 -11.62 16.47
CA TYR A 185 5.53 -12.41 15.75
C TYR A 185 6.92 -11.93 16.15
N SER A 186 7.60 -12.68 17.01
CA SER A 186 9.00 -12.40 17.37
C SER A 186 9.92 -13.00 16.32
N ILE A 187 10.80 -12.20 15.74
CA ILE A 187 11.80 -12.72 14.80
C ILE A 187 12.86 -13.56 15.54
N SER A 188 13.34 -14.61 14.89
CA SER A 188 14.32 -15.55 15.45
C SER A 188 15.69 -14.90 15.66
N ASN A 189 16.34 -15.21 16.80
CA ASN A 189 17.67 -14.69 17.14
C ASN A 189 18.75 -14.99 16.08
N LYS A 190 18.60 -16.08 15.32
CA LYS A 190 19.45 -16.41 14.17
C LYS A 190 19.51 -15.28 13.12
N ILE A 191 18.36 -14.68 12.84
CA ILE A 191 18.20 -13.55 11.90
C ILE A 191 18.48 -12.23 12.61
N LYS A 192 18.02 -12.09 13.86
CA LYS A 192 18.23 -10.90 14.69
C LYS A 192 19.70 -10.51 14.78
N ASN A 193 20.56 -11.49 15.07
CA ASN A 193 22.01 -11.33 15.24
C ASN A 193 22.77 -11.16 13.89
N LYS A 194 22.08 -10.80 12.80
CA LYS A 194 22.67 -10.47 11.49
C LYS A 194 22.46 -9.03 11.05
N VAL A 195 21.78 -8.21 11.86
CA VAL A 195 21.59 -6.79 11.61
C VAL A 195 22.15 -5.98 12.79
N GLU A 196 23.06 -5.05 12.50
CA GLU A 196 23.51 -4.03 13.44
C GLU A 196 22.67 -2.76 13.25
N PHE A 197 22.07 -2.23 14.32
CA PHE A 197 21.16 -1.08 14.28
C PHE A 197 21.80 0.15 14.94
N ILE A 198 22.11 1.16 14.11
CA ILE A 198 22.85 2.37 14.49
C ILE A 198 21.94 3.60 14.34
N GLU A 199 21.98 4.52 15.30
CA GLU A 199 21.27 5.80 15.25
C GLU A 199 22.16 6.84 14.54
N GLU A 200 21.79 7.25 13.32
CA GLU A 200 22.64 8.08 12.45
C GLU A 200 21.85 8.99 11.52
N ASP A 201 22.44 10.15 11.23
CA ASP A 201 22.03 11.06 10.18
C ASP A 201 22.53 10.56 8.82
N ILE A 202 21.71 9.74 8.14
CA ILE A 202 22.09 9.08 6.88
C ILE A 202 22.44 10.05 5.74
N ILE A 203 22.05 11.32 5.84
CA ILE A 203 22.38 12.36 4.85
C ILE A 203 23.82 12.83 5.01
N LYS A 204 24.33 12.88 6.25
CA LYS A 204 25.76 13.01 6.55
C LYS A 204 26.51 11.70 6.30
N GLY A 205 25.87 10.57 6.61
CA GLY A 205 26.45 9.23 6.55
C GLY A 205 27.39 8.94 7.72
N HIS A 206 28.00 7.76 7.70
CA HIS A 206 28.89 7.28 8.76
C HIS A 206 30.17 8.11 8.90
N GLU A 207 30.61 8.33 10.14
CA GLU A 207 31.95 8.87 10.42
C GLU A 207 33.06 7.92 9.94
N LYS A 208 32.84 6.61 10.14
CA LYS A 208 33.69 5.54 9.61
C LYS A 208 33.40 5.37 8.13
N LYS A 209 34.42 5.55 7.28
CA LYS A 209 34.35 5.40 5.80
C LYS A 209 34.16 3.93 5.35
N ASN A 210 33.14 3.25 5.88
CA ASN A 210 32.70 1.94 5.46
C ASN A 210 32.39 1.94 3.95
N ARG A 211 32.39 0.74 3.37
CA ARG A 211 32.13 0.51 1.96
C ARG A 211 31.16 -0.64 1.79
N TYR A 212 30.05 -0.37 1.10
CA TYR A 212 28.95 -1.31 0.91
C TYR A 212 28.88 -1.81 -0.54
N ASP A 213 28.47 -3.07 -0.66
CA ASP A 213 28.15 -3.73 -1.94
C ASP A 213 26.74 -3.36 -2.42
N VAL A 214 25.83 -3.14 -1.47
CA VAL A 214 24.44 -2.75 -1.72
C VAL A 214 24.02 -1.71 -0.67
N ILE A 215 23.45 -0.59 -1.12
CA ILE A 215 22.70 0.34 -0.29
C ILE A 215 21.23 0.29 -0.71
N LEU A 216 20.32 0.21 0.26
CA LEU A 216 18.88 0.36 0.05
C LEU A 216 18.44 1.65 0.77
N CYS A 217 17.78 2.53 0.03
CA CYS A 217 17.18 3.76 0.55
C CYS A 217 15.80 3.91 -0.09
N ARG A 218 14.79 3.33 0.56
CA ARG A 218 13.49 3.10 -0.07
C ARG A 218 12.37 3.85 0.66
N ASN A 219 11.55 4.54 -0.11
CA ASN A 219 10.35 5.28 0.36
C ASN A 219 10.65 6.42 1.36
N PHE A 220 11.80 7.08 1.19
CA PHE A 220 12.28 8.20 2.01
C PHE A 220 12.56 9.49 1.20
N LEU A 221 13.10 9.36 -0.01
CA LEU A 221 13.46 10.48 -0.88
C LEU A 221 12.25 11.31 -1.31
N ILE A 222 11.05 10.72 -1.25
CA ILE A 222 9.77 11.42 -1.47
C ILE A 222 9.49 12.55 -0.46
N TYR A 223 10.09 12.52 0.74
CA TYR A 223 9.89 13.56 1.77
C TYR A 223 10.96 14.66 1.72
N LEU A 224 12.14 14.33 1.21
CA LEU A 224 13.31 15.20 1.22
C LEU A 224 13.22 16.35 0.20
N ASP A 225 13.83 17.49 0.53
CA ASP A 225 14.01 18.61 -0.41
C ASP A 225 14.99 18.24 -1.56
N LYS A 226 15.29 19.17 -2.47
CA LYS A 226 16.17 18.91 -3.62
C LYS A 226 17.65 18.76 -3.22
N ASP A 227 18.14 19.62 -2.35
CA ASP A 227 19.55 19.72 -1.99
C ASP A 227 19.92 18.68 -0.94
N SER A 228 19.00 18.31 -0.05
CA SER A 228 19.20 17.19 0.88
C SER A 228 19.18 15.82 0.18
N ARG A 229 18.39 15.64 -0.89
CA ARG A 229 18.54 14.47 -1.79
C ARG A 229 19.90 14.44 -2.47
N GLU A 230 20.39 15.58 -2.97
CA GLU A 230 21.68 15.62 -3.65
C GLU A 230 22.86 15.33 -2.70
N LYS A 231 22.82 15.85 -1.46
CA LYS A 231 23.75 15.48 -0.39
C LYS A 231 23.70 13.97 -0.13
N LEU A 232 22.51 13.40 0.06
CA LEU A 232 22.31 11.97 0.33
C LEU A 232 22.81 11.08 -0.82
N PHE A 233 22.54 11.43 -2.08
CA PHE A 233 23.08 10.71 -3.23
C PHE A 233 24.61 10.76 -3.30
N LYS A 234 25.24 11.89 -2.93
CA LYS A 234 26.70 11.97 -2.83
C LYS A 234 27.24 11.15 -1.66
N THR A 235 26.54 11.11 -0.54
CA THR A 235 26.85 10.23 0.60
C THR A 235 26.79 8.75 0.19
N PHE A 236 25.79 8.32 -0.60
CA PHE A 236 25.74 6.96 -1.15
C PHE A 236 26.86 6.69 -2.16
N GLU A 237 27.17 7.61 -3.09
CA GLU A 237 28.30 7.47 -4.02
C GLU A 237 29.64 7.31 -3.28
N ASN A 238 29.82 8.03 -2.18
CA ASN A 238 31.02 7.94 -1.33
C ASN A 238 31.11 6.60 -0.57
N HIS A 239 29.97 6.03 -0.16
CA HIS A 239 29.91 4.77 0.60
C HIS A 239 29.82 3.50 -0.26
N LEU A 240 29.49 3.59 -1.55
CA LEU A 240 29.48 2.43 -2.45
C LEU A 240 30.88 2.02 -2.92
N VAL A 241 31.09 0.71 -3.01
CA VAL A 241 32.21 0.14 -3.79
C VAL A 241 32.00 0.35 -5.29
N GLU A 242 33.08 0.27 -6.07
CA GLU A 242 32.98 0.27 -7.53
C GLU A 242 32.20 -0.95 -8.02
N GLY A 243 31.15 -0.72 -8.82
CA GLY A 243 30.20 -1.77 -9.22
C GLY A 243 29.16 -2.16 -8.15
N GLY A 244 29.13 -1.50 -6.98
CA GLY A 244 28.10 -1.67 -5.96
C GLY A 244 26.75 -1.05 -6.36
N LEU A 245 25.68 -1.55 -5.75
CA LEU A 245 24.29 -1.17 -6.05
C LEU A 245 23.71 -0.10 -5.11
N LEU A 246 22.93 0.82 -5.67
CA LEU A 246 21.89 1.56 -4.95
C LEU A 246 20.50 1.07 -5.40
N ILE A 247 19.60 0.84 -4.45
CA ILE A 247 18.20 0.46 -4.69
C ILE A 247 17.27 1.47 -4.02
N LEU A 248 16.33 2.04 -4.78
CA LEU A 248 15.36 3.01 -4.30
C LEU A 248 13.92 2.44 -4.32
N GLY A 249 12.96 3.14 -3.69
CA GLY A 249 11.55 2.82 -3.80
C GLY A 249 11.01 3.12 -5.20
N LYS A 250 9.99 2.39 -5.66
CA LYS A 250 9.53 2.44 -7.07
C LYS A 250 9.15 3.84 -7.58
N THR A 251 8.60 4.68 -6.70
CA THR A 251 8.21 6.08 -6.98
C THR A 251 9.39 7.07 -6.97
N GLU A 252 10.59 6.63 -6.61
CA GLU A 252 11.78 7.47 -6.42
C GLU A 252 12.76 7.36 -7.59
N SER A 253 13.67 8.32 -7.73
CA SER A 253 14.62 8.35 -8.84
C SER A 253 15.81 9.27 -8.54
N ILE A 254 16.98 8.94 -9.11
CA ILE A 254 18.17 9.81 -9.12
C ILE A 254 18.12 10.92 -10.20
N MET A 255 17.00 11.06 -10.92
CA MET A 255 16.86 12.03 -12.01
C MET A 255 17.25 13.44 -11.57
N ASN A 256 18.12 14.08 -12.37
CA ASN A 256 18.70 15.40 -12.15
C ASN A 256 19.69 15.52 -10.96
N SER A 257 20.17 14.39 -10.40
CA SER A 257 21.33 14.35 -9.51
C SER A 257 22.65 14.41 -10.29
N LYS A 258 23.73 14.92 -9.65
CA LYS A 258 25.10 14.89 -10.19
C LYS A 258 25.91 13.66 -9.74
N ALA A 259 25.32 12.74 -8.96
CA ALA A 259 26.03 11.57 -8.46
C ALA A 259 26.38 10.55 -9.57
N HIS A 260 27.55 9.90 -9.47
CA HIS A 260 28.07 8.98 -10.50
C HIS A 260 27.43 7.58 -10.51
N LEU A 261 26.10 7.55 -10.57
CA LEU A 261 25.27 6.34 -10.51
C LEU A 261 24.58 6.09 -11.86
N LYS A 262 24.82 4.92 -12.45
CA LYS A 262 24.26 4.50 -13.74
C LYS A 262 23.02 3.65 -13.54
N VAL A 263 21.96 3.88 -14.31
CA VAL A 263 20.71 3.11 -14.21
C VAL A 263 20.93 1.69 -14.73
N ILE A 264 20.66 0.67 -13.90
CA ILE A 264 20.50 -0.72 -14.34
C ILE A 264 19.05 -0.98 -14.71
N ASP A 265 18.12 -0.54 -13.87
CA ASP A 265 16.69 -0.73 -14.08
C ASP A 265 15.89 0.49 -13.59
N ASN A 266 15.06 1.05 -14.47
CA ASN A 266 14.29 2.26 -14.20
C ASN A 266 12.87 2.00 -13.63
N VAL A 267 12.43 0.74 -13.55
CA VAL A 267 11.11 0.34 -13.03
C VAL A 267 11.23 -0.07 -11.56
N ASP A 268 12.20 -0.94 -11.26
CA ASP A 268 12.50 -1.37 -9.88
C ASP A 268 13.61 -0.54 -9.22
N ARG A 269 14.09 0.51 -9.90
CA ARG A 269 15.03 1.53 -9.40
C ARG A 269 16.37 0.97 -8.87
N PHE A 270 17.02 0.16 -9.70
CA PHE A 270 18.37 -0.34 -9.46
C PHE A 270 19.39 0.54 -10.18
N TYR A 271 20.42 0.99 -9.47
CA TYR A 271 21.51 1.81 -9.98
C TYR A 271 22.86 1.20 -9.56
N VAL A 272 23.92 1.51 -10.31
CA VAL A 272 25.28 0.99 -10.07
C VAL A 272 26.32 2.10 -10.12
N LYS A 273 27.29 2.05 -9.20
CA LYS A 273 28.43 2.96 -9.22
C LYS A 273 29.42 2.60 -10.34
N ASN A 274 29.66 3.56 -11.23
CA ASN A 274 30.65 3.58 -12.32
C ASN A 274 30.64 2.47 -13.40
N ARG A 275 30.25 1.22 -13.10
CA ARG A 275 30.35 0.09 -14.05
C ARG A 275 29.37 0.20 -15.24
N PRO A 276 29.79 -0.08 -16.49
CA PRO A 276 28.88 -0.08 -17.65
C PRO A 276 27.86 -1.25 -17.65
N LEU A 277 26.67 -0.99 -18.19
CA LEU A 277 25.57 -1.95 -18.38
C LEU A 277 25.94 -3.23 -19.17
N HIS A 278 26.94 -3.15 -20.06
CA HIS A 278 27.23 -4.19 -21.04
C HIS A 278 27.67 -5.51 -20.40
N ASP A 279 28.50 -5.42 -19.36
CA ASP A 279 28.94 -6.53 -18.52
C ASP A 279 27.74 -7.29 -17.91
N PHE A 280 26.72 -6.55 -17.48
CA PHE A 280 25.66 -7.08 -16.62
C PHE A 280 24.66 -7.96 -17.37
N ARG A 281 24.27 -7.56 -18.59
CA ARG A 281 23.46 -8.40 -19.49
C ARG A 281 24.26 -9.61 -19.98
N LEU A 282 25.46 -9.38 -20.51
CA LEU A 282 26.29 -10.45 -21.07
C LEU A 282 26.62 -11.57 -20.07
N GLN A 283 26.81 -11.26 -18.78
CA GLN A 283 27.10 -12.29 -17.77
C GLN A 283 25.86 -13.08 -17.31
N MET A 284 24.66 -12.51 -17.34
CA MET A 284 23.43 -13.27 -17.13
C MET A 284 23.15 -14.20 -18.31
N ASP A 285 23.14 -13.66 -19.53
CA ASP A 285 22.75 -14.42 -20.73
C ASP A 285 23.75 -15.56 -21.05
N LYS A 286 25.07 -15.32 -20.95
CA LYS A 286 26.10 -16.34 -21.25
C LYS A 286 26.18 -17.48 -20.24
N LYS A 287 25.63 -17.35 -19.02
CA LYS A 287 25.63 -18.44 -18.01
C LYS A 287 24.34 -19.26 -18.00
N ILE A 288 23.23 -18.68 -18.45
CA ILE A 288 21.96 -19.41 -18.64
C ILE A 288 22.10 -20.45 -19.77
N SER A 289 22.81 -20.11 -20.86
CA SER A 289 23.09 -21.07 -21.94
C SER A 289 24.03 -22.20 -21.50
N PHE A 290 25.09 -21.92 -20.75
CA PHE A 290 26.06 -22.92 -20.32
C PHE A 290 25.45 -24.03 -19.45
N ASN A 291 24.51 -23.68 -18.56
CA ASN A 291 23.78 -24.64 -17.74
C ASN A 291 22.84 -25.55 -18.57
N LYS A 292 22.27 -25.07 -19.69
CA LYS A 292 21.50 -25.93 -20.61
C LYS A 292 22.39 -27.01 -21.24
N THR A 293 23.63 -26.68 -21.62
CA THR A 293 24.56 -27.65 -22.23
C THR A 293 24.96 -28.77 -21.28
N MET A 294 25.18 -28.45 -19.99
CA MET A 294 25.43 -29.46 -18.94
C MET A 294 24.23 -30.40 -18.74
N HIS A 295 23.01 -29.85 -18.67
CA HIS A 295 21.82 -30.69 -18.52
C HIS A 295 21.56 -31.58 -19.75
N LYS A 296 21.80 -31.07 -20.97
CA LYS A 296 21.60 -31.87 -22.19
C LYS A 296 22.51 -33.10 -22.22
N LYS A 297 23.81 -32.94 -21.92
CA LYS A 297 24.77 -34.07 -21.83
C LYS A 297 24.37 -35.16 -20.83
N LYS A 298 23.64 -34.83 -19.75
CA LYS A 298 23.16 -35.82 -18.77
C LYS A 298 21.80 -36.44 -19.14
N ILE A 299 21.06 -35.86 -20.07
CA ILE A 299 19.84 -36.47 -20.64
C ILE A 299 20.22 -37.41 -21.81
N ASP A 300 21.26 -37.04 -22.55
CA ASP A 300 21.77 -37.84 -23.68
C ASP A 300 22.50 -39.11 -23.23
N SER A 301 23.06 -39.18 -22.00
CA SER A 301 23.57 -40.45 -21.43
C SER A 301 22.43 -41.45 -21.22
N ASP A 302 21.39 -41.01 -20.51
CA ASP A 302 20.35 -41.87 -19.97
C ASP A 302 19.41 -42.36 -21.11
N LYS A 303 19.23 -41.56 -22.17
CA LYS A 303 18.57 -42.00 -23.41
C LYS A 303 19.31 -43.09 -24.17
N ASN A 304 20.65 -43.06 -24.19
CA ASN A 304 21.43 -44.03 -24.97
C ASN A 304 21.43 -45.44 -24.35
N GLU A 305 21.13 -45.57 -23.05
CA GLU A 305 20.95 -46.87 -22.40
C GLU A 305 19.57 -47.50 -22.69
N LEU A 306 18.53 -46.66 -22.77
CA LEU A 306 17.19 -47.09 -23.22
C LEU A 306 17.18 -47.52 -24.70
N LEU A 307 17.76 -46.71 -25.59
CA LEU A 307 17.82 -46.99 -27.04
C LEU A 307 18.58 -48.27 -27.41
N ARG A 308 19.41 -48.82 -26.51
CA ARG A 308 20.06 -50.12 -26.72
C ARG A 308 19.13 -51.32 -26.55
N LYS A 309 18.04 -51.19 -25.79
CA LYS A 309 17.10 -52.30 -25.54
C LYS A 309 16.03 -52.47 -26.63
N GLU A 310 15.75 -51.43 -27.42
CA GLU A 310 14.75 -51.51 -28.50
C GLU A 310 15.33 -52.03 -29.82
N ASN A 311 16.65 -51.88 -30.04
CA ASN A 311 17.29 -52.12 -31.34
C ASN A 311 17.78 -53.56 -31.60
N GLU A 312 17.67 -54.51 -30.66
CA GLU A 312 18.00 -55.92 -30.92
C GLU A 312 16.94 -56.65 -31.77
N SER A 313 15.75 -56.07 -31.91
CA SER A 313 14.55 -56.74 -32.44
C SER A 313 14.34 -56.64 -33.96
N LYS A 314 15.22 -55.97 -34.73
CA LYS A 314 15.15 -55.87 -36.21
C LYS A 314 16.53 -55.97 -36.91
N LYS A 315 16.90 -57.18 -37.32
CA LYS A 315 18.06 -57.51 -38.19
C LYS A 315 17.60 -57.97 -39.59
N VAL A 316 18.58 -58.19 -40.50
CA VAL A 316 18.46 -58.70 -41.89
C VAL A 316 17.91 -57.63 -42.86
N LYS A 317 18.58 -57.24 -43.95
CA LYS A 317 19.92 -57.51 -44.56
C LYS A 317 20.36 -56.19 -45.29
N VAL A 318 21.42 -56.03 -46.08
CA VAL A 318 22.35 -56.93 -46.82
C VAL A 318 23.83 -56.47 -46.53
N LYS A 319 24.72 -56.49 -47.54
CA LYS A 319 26.02 -55.82 -47.66
C LYS A 319 26.27 -55.57 -49.16
N GLU A 320 27.08 -54.58 -49.53
CA GLU A 320 28.37 -54.82 -50.23
C GLU A 320 29.18 -53.53 -50.41
N ASN A 321 30.49 -53.68 -50.69
CA ASN A 321 31.45 -52.60 -50.93
C ASN A 321 31.91 -52.65 -52.39
N LEU A 322 32.33 -51.52 -52.98
CA LEU A 322 33.61 -51.36 -53.70
C LEU A 322 33.77 -49.92 -54.26
N GLU A 323 35.02 -49.55 -54.52
CA GLU A 323 35.54 -48.27 -55.06
C GLU A 323 36.31 -48.55 -56.38
N PRO A 324 36.84 -47.56 -57.15
CA PRO A 324 36.58 -46.11 -57.20
C PRO A 324 36.41 -45.56 -58.66
N ASN A 325 36.42 -44.22 -58.81
CA ASN A 325 36.51 -43.43 -60.07
C ASN A 325 35.26 -43.43 -60.98
N SER A 326 34.80 -42.30 -61.55
CA SER A 326 35.57 -41.14 -62.05
C SER A 326 34.74 -39.83 -62.08
N LEU A 327 35.42 -38.69 -62.33
CA LEU A 327 34.82 -37.35 -62.34
C LEU A 327 34.01 -37.05 -63.62
N LEU A 328 32.68 -36.98 -63.49
CA LEU A 328 31.80 -36.30 -64.46
C LEU A 328 30.54 -35.83 -63.72
N ARG A 329 30.55 -34.60 -63.20
CA ARG A 329 29.36 -34.02 -62.53
C ARG A 329 28.23 -33.87 -63.56
N THR A 330 27.16 -34.64 -63.42
CA THR A 330 26.04 -34.62 -64.36
C THR A 330 25.09 -33.47 -64.05
N ARG A 331 24.13 -33.23 -64.96
CA ARG A 331 23.05 -32.26 -64.74
C ARG A 331 22.07 -32.72 -63.64
N SER A 332 22.12 -33.99 -63.22
CA SER A 332 21.37 -34.51 -62.07
C SER A 332 21.98 -34.04 -60.75
N ASP A 333 23.31 -34.06 -60.64
CA ASP A 333 24.05 -33.80 -59.41
C ASP A 333 23.87 -32.34 -58.93
N LEU A 334 23.73 -31.41 -59.88
CA LEU A 334 23.39 -30.01 -59.60
C LEU A 334 21.94 -29.85 -59.08
N ILE A 335 21.02 -30.69 -59.56
CA ILE A 335 19.63 -30.73 -59.08
C ILE A 335 19.55 -31.37 -57.69
N GLU A 336 20.44 -32.32 -57.37
CA GLU A 336 20.57 -32.85 -56.01
C GLU A 336 21.19 -31.83 -55.04
N ASP A 337 22.27 -31.13 -55.42
CA ASP A 337 22.86 -30.05 -54.60
C ASP A 337 21.83 -28.94 -54.30
N ASP A 338 21.07 -28.46 -55.29
CA ASP A 338 20.01 -27.44 -55.08
C ASP A 338 18.86 -27.96 -54.19
N ASN A 339 18.43 -29.21 -54.37
CA ASN A 339 17.41 -29.81 -53.49
C ASN A 339 17.94 -30.03 -52.07
N PHE A 340 19.22 -30.34 -51.90
CA PHE A 340 19.86 -30.51 -50.59
C PHE A 340 19.98 -29.17 -49.85
N ILE A 341 20.34 -28.09 -50.56
CA ILE A 341 20.33 -26.72 -50.03
C ILE A 341 18.90 -26.28 -49.66
N LEU A 342 17.90 -26.60 -50.49
CA LEU A 342 16.49 -26.32 -50.19
C LEU A 342 15.99 -27.12 -48.97
N ALA A 343 16.44 -28.37 -48.82
CA ALA A 343 16.15 -29.22 -47.67
C ALA A 343 16.81 -28.71 -46.38
N MET A 344 18.09 -28.29 -46.43
CA MET A 344 18.76 -27.64 -45.30
C MET A 344 18.05 -26.36 -44.87
N ASN A 345 17.68 -25.49 -45.82
CA ASN A 345 16.94 -24.26 -45.51
C ASN A 345 15.56 -24.56 -44.91
N LYS A 346 14.83 -25.57 -45.41
CA LYS A 346 13.58 -26.05 -44.77
C LYS A 346 13.83 -26.59 -43.36
N SER A 347 14.91 -27.34 -43.15
CA SER A 347 15.29 -27.91 -41.85
C SER A 347 15.59 -26.82 -40.81
N GLU A 348 16.40 -25.81 -41.16
CA GLU A 348 16.62 -24.65 -40.29
C GLU A 348 15.33 -23.89 -39.98
N ILE A 349 14.45 -23.71 -40.96
CA ILE A 349 13.15 -23.04 -40.75
C ILE A 349 12.25 -23.88 -39.83
N LEU A 350 12.31 -25.21 -39.92
CA LEU A 350 11.61 -26.12 -39.01
C LEU A 350 12.16 -26.00 -37.58
N GLU A 351 13.47 -26.14 -37.40
CA GLU A 351 14.12 -26.10 -36.09
C GLU A 351 13.95 -24.72 -35.40
N ARG A 352 13.91 -23.63 -36.19
CA ARG A 352 13.55 -22.29 -35.70
C ARG A 352 12.08 -22.21 -35.26
N LYS A 353 11.14 -22.82 -35.99
CA LYS A 353 9.70 -22.88 -35.63
C LYS A 353 9.46 -23.77 -34.40
N GLU A 354 10.14 -24.89 -34.29
CA GLU A 354 10.12 -25.75 -33.09
C GLU A 354 10.62 -24.97 -31.86
N LYS A 355 11.73 -24.24 -31.98
CA LYS A 355 12.23 -23.34 -30.92
C LYS A 355 11.31 -22.13 -30.63
N GLU A 356 10.32 -21.83 -31.46
CA GLU A 356 9.24 -20.90 -31.13
C GLU A 356 8.03 -21.60 -30.48
N LEU A 357 7.70 -22.81 -30.91
CA LEU A 357 6.68 -23.64 -30.30
C LEU A 357 7.05 -23.98 -28.85
N GLU A 358 8.27 -24.47 -28.59
CA GLU A 358 8.80 -24.68 -27.22
C GLU A 358 8.63 -23.43 -26.32
N LYS A 359 8.86 -22.22 -26.87
CA LYS A 359 8.71 -20.96 -26.13
C LYS A 359 7.24 -20.64 -25.85
N LYS A 360 6.35 -20.87 -26.83
CA LYS A 360 4.90 -20.66 -26.70
C LYS A 360 4.30 -21.67 -25.71
N GLU A 361 4.66 -22.94 -25.80
CA GLU A 361 4.31 -23.97 -24.83
C GLU A 361 4.80 -23.62 -23.43
N MET A 362 6.06 -23.16 -23.28
CA MET A 362 6.57 -22.72 -21.97
C MET A 362 5.84 -21.48 -21.43
N GLN A 363 5.33 -20.57 -22.28
CA GLN A 363 4.46 -19.47 -21.86
C GLN A 363 3.05 -19.95 -21.49
N ILE A 364 2.48 -20.91 -22.23
CA ILE A 364 1.17 -21.52 -21.94
C ILE A 364 1.24 -22.27 -20.61
N MET A 365 2.25 -23.11 -20.39
CA MET A 365 2.45 -23.84 -19.12
C MET A 365 2.66 -22.91 -17.92
N ARG A 366 3.32 -21.74 -18.11
CA ARG A 366 3.37 -20.70 -17.06
C ARG A 366 1.99 -20.12 -16.77
N ARG A 367 1.23 -19.75 -17.80
CA ARG A 367 -0.14 -19.23 -17.63
C ARG A 367 -1.09 -20.27 -17.00
N LEU A 368 -0.98 -21.54 -17.35
CA LEU A 368 -1.77 -22.62 -16.75
C LEU A 368 -1.42 -22.80 -15.27
N ASN A 369 -0.13 -22.74 -14.89
CA ASN A 369 0.27 -22.74 -13.49
C ASN A 369 -0.17 -21.47 -12.74
N GLU A 370 -0.15 -20.29 -13.38
CA GLU A 370 -0.70 -19.05 -12.81
C GLU A 370 -2.22 -19.12 -12.61
N ILE A 371 -2.94 -19.74 -13.53
CA ILE A 371 -4.39 -19.97 -13.43
C ILE A 371 -4.67 -20.95 -12.28
N LYS A 372 -4.01 -22.11 -12.25
CA LYS A 372 -4.16 -23.09 -11.17
C LYS A 372 -3.85 -22.50 -9.78
N MET A 373 -2.79 -21.71 -9.67
CA MET A 373 -2.44 -21.00 -8.41
C MET A 373 -3.49 -19.96 -8.02
N ARG A 374 -4.21 -19.36 -8.99
CA ARG A 374 -5.34 -18.46 -8.71
C ARG A 374 -6.58 -19.24 -8.29
N GLU A 375 -6.86 -20.38 -8.92
CA GLU A 375 -7.99 -21.29 -8.62
C GLU A 375 -7.85 -21.89 -7.22
N GLU A 376 -6.71 -22.50 -6.90
CA GLU A 376 -6.37 -22.93 -5.53
C GLU A 376 -6.45 -21.76 -4.52
N GLY A 377 -6.16 -20.53 -4.97
CA GLY A 377 -6.33 -19.33 -4.18
C GLY A 377 -7.79 -18.90 -4.01
N VAL A 378 -8.67 -19.15 -4.98
CA VAL A 378 -10.12 -18.92 -4.88
C VAL A 378 -10.71 -19.90 -3.89
N GLU A 379 -10.44 -21.20 -4.04
CA GLU A 379 -10.90 -22.26 -3.12
C GLU A 379 -10.49 -21.98 -1.67
N LYS A 380 -9.23 -21.59 -1.42
CA LYS A 380 -8.76 -21.18 -0.08
C LYS A 380 -9.44 -19.91 0.45
N ARG A 381 -9.87 -18.99 -0.42
CA ARG A 381 -10.67 -17.80 -0.04
C ARG A 381 -12.13 -18.17 0.22
N GLU A 382 -12.70 -19.10 -0.51
CA GLU A 382 -14.07 -19.60 -0.34
C GLU A 382 -14.22 -20.36 0.98
N ILE A 383 -13.28 -21.25 1.31
CA ILE A 383 -13.19 -21.90 2.63
C ILE A 383 -13.10 -20.85 3.76
N TYR A 384 -12.28 -19.82 3.59
CA TYR A 384 -12.15 -18.73 4.57
C TYR A 384 -13.41 -17.86 4.68
N LEU A 385 -14.11 -17.59 3.58
CA LEU A 385 -15.39 -16.87 3.57
C LEU A 385 -16.47 -17.67 4.28
N ASN A 386 -16.59 -18.97 4.00
CA ASN A 386 -17.56 -19.86 4.65
C ASN A 386 -17.29 -19.98 6.17
N GLN A 387 -16.02 -20.09 6.58
CA GLN A 387 -15.63 -20.03 8.01
C GLN A 387 -16.01 -18.68 8.65
N ARG A 388 -15.82 -17.58 7.92
CA ARG A 388 -16.18 -16.23 8.39
C ARG A 388 -17.69 -16.02 8.47
N GLU A 389 -18.47 -16.58 7.54
CA GLU A 389 -19.93 -16.54 7.54
C GLU A 389 -20.51 -17.32 8.73
N ILE A 390 -19.98 -18.50 9.04
CA ILE A 390 -20.31 -19.23 10.28
C ILE A 390 -20.02 -18.36 11.51
N LEU A 391 -18.87 -17.67 11.55
CA LEU A 391 -18.50 -16.77 12.64
C LEU A 391 -19.45 -15.56 12.75
N ILE A 392 -19.90 -15.01 11.63
CA ILE A 392 -20.92 -13.94 11.57
C ILE A 392 -22.25 -14.46 12.11
N GLY A 393 -22.70 -15.65 11.69
CA GLY A 393 -23.93 -16.28 12.19
C GLY A 393 -23.92 -16.57 13.69
N ILE A 394 -22.75 -16.87 14.27
CA ILE A 394 -22.57 -16.94 15.73
C ILE A 394 -22.69 -15.54 16.35
N ARG A 395 -21.98 -14.54 15.79
CA ARG A 395 -21.99 -13.15 16.26
C ARG A 395 -23.37 -12.51 16.22
N GLU A 396 -24.18 -12.80 15.20
CA GLU A 396 -25.57 -12.38 15.11
C GLU A 396 -26.45 -12.98 16.21
N LYS A 397 -26.21 -14.23 16.62
CA LYS A 397 -26.94 -14.86 17.73
C LYS A 397 -26.58 -14.19 19.06
N GLU A 398 -25.30 -13.90 19.29
CA GLU A 398 -24.85 -13.10 20.46
C GLU A 398 -25.50 -11.71 20.47
N ILE A 399 -25.53 -11.02 19.33
CA ILE A 399 -26.14 -9.69 19.19
C ILE A 399 -27.65 -9.76 19.42
N LYS A 400 -28.37 -10.73 18.84
CA LYS A 400 -29.82 -10.92 19.04
C LYS A 400 -30.15 -11.21 20.52
N GLN A 401 -29.33 -11.99 21.22
CA GLN A 401 -29.46 -12.20 22.67
C GLN A 401 -29.23 -10.91 23.47
N ARG A 402 -28.15 -10.15 23.19
CA ARG A 402 -27.86 -8.87 23.85
C ARG A 402 -28.94 -7.82 23.58
N MET A 403 -29.47 -7.73 22.36
CA MET A 403 -30.59 -6.86 22.01
C MET A 403 -31.88 -7.22 22.76
N SER A 404 -32.11 -8.51 23.05
CA SER A 404 -33.23 -8.94 23.90
C SER A 404 -33.03 -8.50 25.36
N GLN A 405 -31.82 -8.65 25.90
CA GLN A 405 -31.45 -8.17 27.25
C GLN A 405 -31.53 -6.64 27.36
N ILE A 406 -31.14 -5.90 26.32
CA ILE A 406 -31.28 -4.44 26.26
C ILE A 406 -32.75 -4.06 26.26
N LYS A 407 -33.61 -4.69 25.45
CA LYS A 407 -35.06 -4.43 25.44
C LYS A 407 -35.77 -4.75 26.76
N LEU A 408 -35.26 -5.73 27.53
CA LEU A 408 -35.71 -5.98 28.90
C LEU A 408 -35.36 -4.79 29.81
N LYS A 409 -34.10 -4.33 29.78
CA LYS A 409 -33.66 -3.17 30.56
C LYS A 409 -34.30 -1.84 30.14
N GLU A 410 -34.59 -1.65 28.85
CA GLU A 410 -35.36 -0.51 28.35
C GLU A 410 -36.78 -0.52 28.93
N LYS A 411 -37.44 -1.68 29.03
CA LYS A 411 -38.74 -1.80 29.71
C LYS A 411 -38.64 -1.56 31.22
N GLU A 412 -37.57 -2.01 31.88
CA GLU A 412 -37.32 -1.70 33.29
C GLU A 412 -37.14 -0.19 33.50
N ILE A 413 -36.38 0.49 32.64
CA ILE A 413 -36.18 1.95 32.67
C ILE A 413 -37.49 2.69 32.40
N ILE A 414 -38.25 2.33 31.37
CA ILE A 414 -39.55 2.95 31.06
C ILE A 414 -40.54 2.77 32.23
N ASN A 415 -40.55 1.62 32.90
CA ASN A 415 -41.36 1.39 34.10
C ASN A 415 -40.91 2.19 35.33
N LEU A 416 -39.64 2.62 35.38
CA LEU A 416 -39.12 3.53 36.41
C LEU A 416 -39.44 5.00 36.07
N GLU A 417 -39.33 5.39 34.80
CA GLU A 417 -39.69 6.72 34.30
C GLU A 417 -41.20 6.97 34.44
N GLN A 418 -42.06 5.99 34.12
CA GLN A 418 -43.51 6.07 34.37
C GLN A 418 -43.88 6.12 35.87
N LYS A 419 -42.94 5.81 36.79
CA LYS A 419 -43.08 6.01 38.24
C LYS A 419 -42.60 7.37 38.74
N HIS A 420 -41.99 8.19 37.88
CA HIS A 420 -41.57 9.57 38.16
C HIS A 420 -42.14 10.50 37.08
N GLY A 421 -43.46 10.63 37.09
CA GLY A 421 -44.21 11.24 35.98
C GLY A 421 -44.22 12.77 35.96
N SER A 422 -44.87 13.26 34.90
CA SER A 422 -45.48 14.60 34.80
C SER A 422 -44.55 15.81 34.76
N LEU A 423 -44.23 16.26 33.55
CA LEU A 423 -44.16 17.70 33.21
C LEU A 423 -44.42 17.91 31.70
N ASP A 424 -45.40 18.77 31.43
CA ASP A 424 -45.85 19.41 30.18
C ASP A 424 -45.70 18.73 28.80
N ASN A 425 -46.86 18.49 28.17
CA ASN A 425 -46.99 18.51 26.72
C ASN A 425 -47.04 19.97 26.23
N ASN A 426 -46.09 20.40 25.39
CA ASN A 426 -46.28 21.56 24.54
C ASN A 426 -45.81 21.30 23.10
N LYS A 427 -46.55 21.82 22.12
CA LYS A 427 -46.28 21.64 20.69
C LYS A 427 -45.37 22.75 20.17
N ASP A 428 -44.13 22.79 20.66
CA ASP A 428 -43.17 23.77 20.17
C ASP A 428 -42.73 23.44 18.74
N LYS A 429 -42.92 24.41 17.85
CA LYS A 429 -42.33 24.39 16.52
C LYS A 429 -40.82 24.45 16.69
N ILE A 430 -40.08 23.51 16.11
CA ILE A 430 -38.62 23.53 16.13
C ILE A 430 -38.14 24.78 15.36
N ASP A 431 -37.65 25.78 16.10
CA ASP A 431 -37.08 27.02 15.57
C ASP A 431 -35.72 26.72 14.93
N TYR A 432 -35.74 26.28 13.68
CA TYR A 432 -34.54 25.90 12.93
C TYR A 432 -33.69 27.14 12.63
N LYS A 433 -32.58 27.28 13.36
CA LYS A 433 -31.51 28.24 13.05
C LYS A 433 -30.48 27.57 12.13
N PRO A 434 -30.23 28.10 10.93
CA PRO A 434 -29.24 27.52 10.02
C PRO A 434 -27.84 27.65 10.62
N THR A 435 -27.18 26.51 10.79
CA THR A 435 -25.79 26.40 11.24
C THR A 435 -24.81 26.66 10.09
N ASN A 436 -23.61 27.17 10.41
CA ASN A 436 -22.58 27.55 9.42
C ASN A 436 -21.98 26.37 8.63
N ASP A 437 -22.33 25.12 8.96
CA ASP A 437 -21.86 23.89 8.30
C ASP A 437 -22.78 23.39 7.16
N ARG A 438 -23.89 24.08 6.88
CA ARG A 438 -24.73 23.84 5.69
C ARG A 438 -24.17 24.57 4.46
N VAL A 439 -23.72 23.81 3.46
CA VAL A 439 -23.34 24.32 2.14
C VAL A 439 -24.61 24.58 1.32
N ILE A 440 -24.87 25.85 1.02
CA ILE A 440 -26.03 26.32 0.23
C ILE A 440 -25.60 26.87 -1.13
N LYS A 441 -24.43 27.51 -1.22
CA LYS A 441 -23.95 28.14 -2.46
C LYS A 441 -23.09 27.17 -3.30
N PRO A 442 -23.31 27.06 -4.62
CA PRO A 442 -22.49 26.22 -5.49
C PRO A 442 -21.11 26.83 -5.77
N ASN A 443 -20.17 25.97 -6.16
CA ASN A 443 -18.91 26.37 -6.75
C ASN A 443 -19.06 26.76 -8.24
N MET A 444 -17.95 27.19 -8.88
CA MET A 444 -17.92 27.59 -10.30
C MET A 444 -18.33 26.51 -11.32
N LYS A 445 -18.60 25.27 -10.88
CA LYS A 445 -19.11 24.17 -11.72
C LYS A 445 -20.59 23.87 -11.47
N GLY A 446 -21.26 24.62 -10.61
CA GLY A 446 -22.63 24.34 -10.18
C GLY A 446 -22.75 23.21 -9.14
N GLU A 447 -21.67 22.84 -8.44
CA GLU A 447 -21.67 21.79 -7.40
C GLU A 447 -21.74 22.41 -6.00
N LEU A 448 -22.61 21.90 -5.12
CA LEU A 448 -22.47 22.04 -3.67
C LEU A 448 -21.31 21.15 -3.22
N ASN A 449 -20.14 21.75 -3.02
CA ASN A 449 -18.92 21.06 -2.59
C ASN A 449 -18.83 21.02 -1.06
N LEU A 450 -18.73 19.82 -0.45
CA LEU A 450 -18.73 19.62 0.99
C LEU A 450 -17.30 19.37 1.54
N PRO A 451 -16.75 20.32 2.32
CA PRO A 451 -15.60 20.04 3.18
C PRO A 451 -15.94 18.96 4.23
N VAL A 452 -14.93 18.43 4.90
CA VAL A 452 -15.14 17.58 6.08
C VAL A 452 -15.96 18.32 7.12
N GLY A 453 -16.90 17.63 7.78
CA GLY A 453 -17.72 18.20 8.85
C GLY A 453 -18.81 19.16 8.37
N HIS A 454 -19.20 19.07 7.10
CA HIS A 454 -20.27 19.87 6.49
C HIS A 454 -21.32 18.98 5.81
N TYR A 455 -22.50 19.55 5.55
CA TYR A 455 -23.58 18.91 4.81
C TYR A 455 -24.21 19.83 3.78
N ALA A 456 -25.03 19.27 2.89
CA ALA A 456 -25.81 19.98 1.90
C ALA A 456 -27.15 19.26 1.66
N LEU A 457 -28.13 19.99 1.13
CA LEU A 457 -29.46 19.47 0.81
C LEU A 457 -29.96 20.07 -0.50
N ILE A 458 -30.63 19.24 -1.31
CA ILE A 458 -31.29 19.61 -2.56
C ILE A 458 -32.70 19.04 -2.54
N ASN A 459 -33.71 19.89 -2.71
CA ASN A 459 -35.08 19.49 -3.02
C ASN A 459 -35.39 19.98 -4.44
N LEU A 460 -35.62 19.07 -5.39
CA LEU A 460 -35.83 19.43 -6.80
C LEU A 460 -37.19 20.10 -7.10
N HIS A 461 -38.05 20.27 -6.08
CA HIS A 461 -39.28 21.06 -6.16
C HIS A 461 -39.10 22.49 -5.62
N ASP A 462 -38.03 22.76 -4.85
CA ASP A 462 -37.72 24.09 -4.36
C ASP A 462 -36.89 24.89 -5.39
N LYS A 463 -37.52 25.93 -5.94
CA LYS A 463 -36.96 26.82 -6.97
C LYS A 463 -35.78 27.67 -6.48
N ASN A 464 -35.50 27.69 -5.17
CA ASN A 464 -34.38 28.43 -4.59
C ASN A 464 -33.08 27.61 -4.56
N ASN A 465 -33.09 26.32 -4.94
CA ASN A 465 -31.87 25.52 -5.01
C ASN A 465 -31.02 25.91 -6.23
N GLU A 466 -29.92 26.62 -5.99
CA GLU A 466 -28.92 27.05 -6.98
C GLU A 466 -28.10 25.88 -7.61
N SER A 467 -28.38 24.63 -7.25
CA SER A 467 -27.63 23.45 -7.69
C SER A 467 -28.45 22.16 -7.66
N THR A 468 -28.17 21.26 -8.62
CA THR A 468 -28.65 19.86 -8.65
C THR A 468 -27.56 18.84 -8.32
N LYS A 469 -26.37 19.27 -7.83
CA LYS A 469 -25.18 18.42 -7.68
C LYS A 469 -24.48 18.57 -6.33
N PHE A 470 -24.17 17.45 -5.68
CA PHE A 470 -23.24 17.40 -4.54
C PHE A 470 -21.86 16.94 -5.00
N SER A 471 -20.79 17.50 -4.44
CA SER A 471 -19.43 16.94 -4.55
C SER A 471 -18.71 16.91 -3.21
N ALA A 472 -17.80 15.95 -3.04
CA ALA A 472 -16.85 15.94 -1.93
C ALA A 472 -15.53 15.34 -2.44
N TYR A 473 -14.46 16.11 -2.35
CA TYR A 473 -13.13 15.73 -2.82
C TYR A 473 -12.29 15.17 -1.66
N SER A 474 -11.50 14.13 -1.93
CA SER A 474 -10.62 13.48 -0.95
C SER A 474 -11.30 13.03 0.35
N VAL A 475 -12.31 12.15 0.23
CA VAL A 475 -13.11 11.62 1.36
C VAL A 475 -12.29 10.72 2.31
N GLY A 476 -11.17 10.16 1.84
CA GLY A 476 -10.18 9.45 2.67
C GLY A 476 -10.75 8.39 3.62
N ALA A 477 -10.27 8.39 4.87
CA ALA A 477 -10.77 7.54 5.95
C ALA A 477 -12.15 7.99 6.48
N GLY A 478 -12.63 9.17 6.08
CA GLY A 478 -14.00 9.64 6.31
C GLY A 478 -15.01 8.96 5.38
N ILE A 479 -16.27 9.34 5.50
CA ILE A 479 -17.38 8.79 4.70
C ILE A 479 -18.28 9.92 4.22
N ALA A 480 -18.53 9.94 2.91
CA ALA A 480 -19.63 10.68 2.32
C ALA A 480 -20.90 9.82 2.43
N ILE A 481 -21.90 10.33 3.16
CA ILE A 481 -23.24 9.76 3.27
C ILE A 481 -24.14 10.54 2.32
N ILE A 482 -24.84 9.88 1.39
CA ILE A 482 -25.94 10.48 0.63
C ILE A 482 -27.24 9.81 1.10
N LEU A 483 -28.18 10.59 1.63
CA LEU A 483 -29.56 10.18 1.84
C LEU A 483 -30.42 10.66 0.67
N LYS A 484 -31.32 9.81 0.20
CA LYS A 484 -32.23 10.13 -0.92
C LYS A 484 -33.65 9.61 -0.69
N ASP A 485 -34.63 10.47 -0.96
CA ASP A 485 -36.00 10.12 -1.29
C ASP A 485 -36.22 10.44 -2.77
N GLU A 486 -36.25 9.41 -3.61
CA GLU A 486 -36.43 9.57 -5.06
C GLU A 486 -37.86 9.88 -5.50
N ILE A 487 -38.84 9.72 -4.60
CA ILE A 487 -40.27 9.93 -4.88
C ILE A 487 -40.61 11.40 -4.63
N ASN A 488 -40.23 11.93 -3.46
CA ASN A 488 -40.36 13.36 -3.13
C ASN A 488 -39.20 14.22 -3.68
N LYS A 489 -38.22 13.60 -4.34
CA LYS A 489 -37.03 14.22 -4.96
C LYS A 489 -36.22 15.11 -4.00
N VAL A 490 -36.07 14.64 -2.76
CA VAL A 490 -35.28 15.30 -1.72
C VAL A 490 -34.03 14.46 -1.45
N TYR A 491 -32.88 15.12 -1.49
CA TYR A 491 -31.57 14.50 -1.35
C TYR A 491 -30.73 15.32 -0.38
N ALA A 492 -29.89 14.67 0.42
CA ALA A 492 -28.95 15.36 1.28
C ALA A 492 -27.63 14.58 1.36
N MET A 493 -26.50 15.29 1.42
CA MET A 493 -25.17 14.69 1.58
C MET A 493 -24.48 15.25 2.82
N SER A 494 -23.66 14.44 3.51
CA SER A 494 -22.76 14.89 4.58
C SER A 494 -21.39 14.21 4.47
N HIS A 495 -20.34 14.89 4.91
CA HIS A 495 -18.95 14.42 4.87
C HIS A 495 -18.38 14.21 6.29
N VAL A 496 -18.58 13.00 6.81
CA VAL A 496 -18.14 12.56 8.14
C VAL A 496 -16.65 12.17 8.13
N SER A 497 -15.94 12.38 9.24
CA SER A 497 -14.54 11.90 9.42
C SER A 497 -14.29 11.10 10.69
N HIS A 498 -15.22 11.11 11.66
CA HIS A 498 -15.04 10.52 12.99
C HIS A 498 -16.24 9.63 13.38
N PRO A 499 -16.06 8.62 14.26
CA PRO A 499 -17.08 7.60 14.47
C PRO A 499 -18.16 8.02 15.48
N LYS A 500 -17.80 8.69 16.58
CA LYS A 500 -18.76 9.19 17.59
C LYS A 500 -18.29 10.50 18.18
N ALA A 501 -19.22 11.42 18.46
CA ALA A 501 -18.93 12.68 19.11
C ALA A 501 -18.49 12.48 20.57
N ARG A 502 -17.60 13.35 21.08
CA ARG A 502 -17.37 13.42 22.53
C ARG A 502 -18.61 14.01 23.19
N LYS A 503 -19.12 13.39 24.27
CA LYS A 503 -20.21 13.98 25.06
C LYS A 503 -19.76 15.36 25.57
N PRO A 504 -20.49 16.44 25.24
CA PRO A 504 -20.15 17.78 25.73
C PRO A 504 -20.34 17.88 27.24
N LYS A 505 -19.76 18.92 27.85
CA LYS A 505 -20.11 19.30 29.23
C LYS A 505 -21.61 19.64 29.29
N LYS A 506 -22.26 19.36 30.42
CA LYS A 506 -23.72 19.50 30.59
C LYS A 506 -24.18 20.92 30.19
N GLY A 507 -24.94 21.03 29.10
CA GLY A 507 -25.45 22.30 28.56
C GLY A 507 -24.61 22.94 27.43
N ALA A 508 -23.52 22.33 26.97
CA ALA A 508 -22.76 22.80 25.81
C ALA A 508 -23.13 22.04 24.51
N GLU A 509 -23.08 22.74 23.38
CA GLU A 509 -23.34 22.17 22.05
C GLU A 509 -22.15 21.35 21.50
N ILE A 510 -22.41 20.48 20.54
CA ILE A 510 -21.37 19.75 19.79
C ILE A 510 -20.84 20.69 18.69
N LYS A 511 -19.55 21.07 18.78
CA LYS A 511 -18.88 21.77 17.67
C LYS A 511 -18.81 20.88 16.44
N SER A 512 -19.16 21.43 15.27
CA SER A 512 -19.13 20.74 13.96
C SER A 512 -19.81 19.36 13.99
N PRO A 513 -21.12 19.28 14.30
CA PRO A 513 -21.82 18.00 14.49
C PRO A 513 -21.76 17.08 13.26
N HIS A 514 -21.61 17.64 12.06
CA HIS A 514 -21.44 16.88 10.83
C HIS A 514 -20.08 16.18 10.68
N LYS A 515 -19.13 16.39 11.61
CA LYS A 515 -17.82 15.71 11.65
C LYS A 515 -17.91 14.25 12.11
N PHE A 516 -18.93 13.90 12.91
CA PHE A 516 -19.07 12.60 13.59
C PHE A 516 -20.27 11.80 13.05
N ALA A 517 -20.16 10.48 12.92
CA ALA A 517 -21.18 9.63 12.29
C ALA A 517 -22.53 9.63 13.02
N ASP A 518 -22.51 9.66 14.36
CA ASP A 518 -23.69 9.65 15.22
C ASP A 518 -24.46 10.97 15.17
N SER A 519 -23.81 12.11 15.40
CA SER A 519 -24.47 13.42 15.29
C SER A 519 -24.81 13.77 13.84
N SER A 520 -23.87 13.58 12.90
CA SER A 520 -24.08 13.98 11.50
C SER A 520 -25.28 13.30 10.86
N PHE A 521 -25.50 12.02 11.13
CA PHE A 521 -26.63 11.31 10.53
C PHE A 521 -27.95 11.83 11.09
N ASN A 522 -28.05 12.03 12.40
CA ASN A 522 -29.28 12.54 13.02
C ASN A 522 -29.64 13.93 12.47
N PHE A 523 -28.69 14.88 12.48
CA PHE A 523 -28.91 16.20 11.88
C PHE A 523 -29.27 16.14 10.39
N LEU A 524 -28.63 15.24 9.61
CA LEU A 524 -28.93 15.06 8.18
C LEU A 524 -30.34 14.47 7.96
N LEU A 525 -30.77 13.55 8.82
CA LEU A 525 -32.09 12.93 8.79
C LEU A 525 -33.18 13.95 9.16
N ASP A 526 -33.00 14.69 10.25
CA ASP A 526 -33.96 15.70 10.68
C ASP A 526 -34.09 16.82 9.63
N ASN A 527 -32.97 17.24 9.02
CA ASN A 527 -32.97 18.18 7.89
C ASN A 527 -33.70 17.62 6.65
N ILE A 528 -33.42 16.39 6.23
CA ILE A 528 -34.01 15.86 4.99
C ILE A 528 -35.53 15.62 5.13
N LEU A 529 -35.98 15.24 6.32
CA LEU A 529 -37.41 15.12 6.65
C LEU A 529 -38.09 16.51 6.73
N TYR A 530 -37.47 17.49 7.39
CA TYR A 530 -37.98 18.87 7.44
C TYR A 530 -38.14 19.49 6.04
N HIS A 531 -37.21 19.20 5.13
CA HIS A 531 -37.25 19.65 3.73
C HIS A 531 -38.09 18.75 2.80
N GLY A 532 -38.92 17.84 3.34
CA GLY A 532 -40.00 17.17 2.61
C GLY A 532 -39.75 15.72 2.19
N ALA A 533 -38.69 15.04 2.65
CA ALA A 533 -38.55 13.60 2.44
C ALA A 533 -39.54 12.80 3.32
N ASN A 534 -40.02 11.66 2.82
CA ASN A 534 -40.69 10.65 3.64
C ASN A 534 -39.63 9.66 4.17
N ARG A 535 -39.63 9.43 5.48
CA ARG A 535 -38.72 8.49 6.15
C ARG A 535 -38.77 7.07 5.58
N GLU A 536 -39.93 6.62 5.10
CA GLU A 536 -40.10 5.27 4.55
C GLU A 536 -39.45 5.09 3.17
N ASN A 537 -39.26 6.19 2.43
CA ASN A 537 -38.63 6.20 1.11
C ASN A 537 -37.09 6.30 1.18
N LEU A 538 -36.53 6.63 2.35
CA LEU A 538 -35.13 6.99 2.48
C LEU A 538 -34.19 5.81 2.25
N LYS A 539 -33.31 5.98 1.26
CA LYS A 539 -32.16 5.11 1.01
C LYS A 539 -30.86 5.85 1.24
N ALA A 540 -29.82 5.11 1.61
CA ALA A 540 -28.46 5.60 1.79
C ALA A 540 -27.52 5.08 0.69
N ILE A 541 -26.59 5.93 0.26
CA ILE A 541 -25.37 5.55 -0.46
C ILE A 541 -24.18 5.99 0.40
N ILE A 542 -23.21 5.11 0.61
CA ILE A 542 -22.05 5.36 1.49
C ILE A 542 -20.72 5.10 0.79
N ILE A 543 -19.84 6.11 0.78
CA ILE A 543 -18.64 6.17 -0.06
C ILE A 543 -17.46 6.66 0.77
N GLY A 544 -16.29 6.05 0.62
CA GLY A 544 -15.07 6.46 1.35
C GLY A 544 -14.51 5.33 2.20
N GLY A 545 -14.23 5.61 3.46
CA GLY A 545 -13.71 4.66 4.44
C GLY A 545 -12.42 3.99 3.98
N SER A 546 -11.58 4.68 3.20
CA SER A 546 -10.33 4.11 2.72
C SER A 546 -9.37 3.93 3.89
N ASN A 547 -8.73 2.77 3.97
CA ASN A 547 -7.60 2.59 4.85
C ASN A 547 -6.45 3.45 4.33
N ASP A 548 -6.33 4.66 4.88
CA ASP A 548 -5.19 5.52 4.57
C ASP A 548 -3.92 4.85 5.08
N ILE A 549 -3.04 4.59 4.12
CA ILE A 549 -1.82 3.79 4.25
C ILE A 549 -0.94 4.33 5.40
N TYR A 550 -1.04 5.63 5.71
CA TYR A 550 -0.21 6.30 6.71
C TYR A 550 -0.70 6.18 8.16
N HIS A 551 -1.74 5.38 8.47
CA HIS A 551 -2.33 5.30 9.81
C HIS A 551 -2.53 3.87 10.32
N GLN A 552 -1.91 3.53 11.45
CA GLN A 552 -2.17 2.27 12.19
C GLN A 552 -3.53 2.25 12.90
N ASP A 553 -4.16 3.41 13.05
CA ASP A 553 -5.45 3.52 13.71
C ASP A 553 -6.57 2.97 12.81
N LYS A 554 -7.41 2.08 13.33
CA LYS A 554 -8.56 1.50 12.61
C LYS A 554 -9.69 2.53 12.40
N LEU A 555 -9.39 3.82 12.29
CA LEU A 555 -10.35 4.93 12.17
C LEU A 555 -11.28 4.75 10.96
N HIS A 556 -10.75 4.36 9.81
CA HIS A 556 -11.55 4.05 8.62
C HIS A 556 -12.61 2.96 8.90
N GLN A 557 -12.25 1.89 9.63
CA GLN A 557 -13.17 0.82 9.99
C GLN A 557 -14.15 1.28 11.08
N LYS A 558 -13.68 2.00 12.12
CA LYS A 558 -14.55 2.62 13.14
C LYS A 558 -15.62 3.52 12.51
N ASN A 559 -15.27 4.29 11.48
CA ASN A 559 -16.19 5.14 10.73
C ASN A 559 -17.20 4.32 9.92
N ILE A 560 -16.74 3.27 9.22
CA ILE A 560 -17.62 2.32 8.49
C ILE A 560 -18.62 1.67 9.45
N ASP A 561 -18.12 1.16 10.58
CA ASP A 561 -18.90 0.44 11.58
C ASP A 561 -19.94 1.38 12.22
N ALA A 562 -19.55 2.61 12.60
CA ALA A 562 -20.47 3.59 13.19
C ALA A 562 -21.55 4.07 12.20
N ILE A 563 -21.20 4.30 10.92
CA ILE A 563 -22.19 4.66 9.90
C ILE A 563 -23.18 3.52 9.65
N LYS A 564 -22.70 2.26 9.59
CA LYS A 564 -23.59 1.10 9.46
C LYS A 564 -24.45 0.87 10.70
N GLU A 565 -23.90 1.05 11.91
CA GLU A 565 -24.63 1.00 13.19
C GLU A 565 -25.79 2.00 13.21
N VAL A 566 -25.52 3.27 12.84
CA VAL A 566 -26.51 4.35 12.92
C VAL A 566 -27.58 4.24 11.83
N LEU A 567 -27.21 3.86 10.59
CA LEU A 567 -28.15 3.59 9.50
C LEU A 567 -29.09 2.41 9.83
N TYR A 568 -28.51 1.31 10.34
CA TYR A 568 -29.26 0.12 10.75
C TYR A 568 -30.24 0.43 11.90
N SER A 569 -29.77 1.10 12.95
CA SER A 569 -30.63 1.51 14.08
C SER A 569 -31.81 2.40 13.65
N ASN A 570 -31.62 3.23 12.60
CA ASN A 570 -32.67 4.09 12.06
C ASN A 570 -33.54 3.44 10.96
N LYS A 571 -33.28 2.18 10.62
CA LYS A 571 -33.92 1.38 9.55
C LYS A 571 -33.73 1.92 8.12
N ILE A 572 -32.65 2.64 7.85
CA ILE A 572 -32.35 3.17 6.51
C ILE A 572 -31.65 2.11 5.66
N TYR A 573 -32.18 1.82 4.48
CA TYR A 573 -31.61 0.83 3.56
C TYR A 573 -30.38 1.38 2.83
N ILE A 574 -29.27 0.64 2.85
CA ILE A 574 -28.06 0.96 2.07
C ILE A 574 -28.23 0.39 0.66
N GLU A 575 -28.30 1.25 -0.35
CA GLU A 575 -28.52 0.85 -1.75
C GLU A 575 -27.21 0.56 -2.49
N LYS A 576 -26.17 1.38 -2.26
CA LYS A 576 -24.82 1.16 -2.79
C LYS A 576 -23.76 1.50 -1.73
N GLU A 577 -22.70 0.71 -1.67
CA GLU A 577 -21.54 0.99 -0.84
C GLU A 577 -20.22 0.93 -1.62
N PHE A 578 -19.40 1.97 -1.43
CA PHE A 578 -18.08 2.13 -2.09
C PHE A 578 -17.00 2.39 -1.03
N LEU A 579 -16.94 1.49 -0.06
CA LEU A 579 -16.15 1.59 1.15
C LEU A 579 -14.76 0.93 1.02
N GLY A 580 -13.90 1.14 2.02
CA GLY A 580 -12.62 0.41 2.16
C GLY A 580 -11.60 0.72 1.07
N GLY A 581 -10.64 -0.19 0.88
CA GLY A 581 -9.54 -0.03 -0.08
C GLY A 581 -8.47 0.99 0.38
N ILE A 582 -7.35 1.05 -0.35
CA ILE A 582 -6.14 1.78 0.04
C ILE A 582 -6.05 3.21 -0.53
N CYS A 583 -7.17 3.82 -0.93
CA CYS A 583 -7.15 5.03 -1.75
C CYS A 583 -8.28 6.01 -1.43
N GLU A 584 -7.90 7.28 -1.28
CA GLU A 584 -8.87 8.38 -1.24
C GLU A 584 -9.73 8.40 -2.52
N ARG A 585 -11.01 8.74 -2.34
CA ARG A 585 -11.99 8.92 -3.41
C ARG A 585 -12.53 10.34 -3.36
N SER A 586 -12.86 10.89 -4.52
CA SER A 586 -13.78 12.01 -4.66
C SER A 586 -15.12 11.49 -5.17
N VAL A 587 -16.22 12.06 -4.68
CA VAL A 587 -17.59 11.80 -5.13
C VAL A 587 -18.16 13.03 -5.81
N LEU A 588 -18.95 12.80 -6.85
CA LEU A 588 -19.88 13.75 -7.46
C LEU A 588 -21.22 13.01 -7.64
N PHE A 589 -22.30 13.56 -7.09
CA PHE A 589 -23.65 13.00 -7.22
C PHE A 589 -24.57 14.03 -7.87
N ASP A 590 -25.17 13.66 -8.98
CA ASP A 590 -26.16 14.44 -9.71
C ASP A 590 -27.56 13.99 -9.26
N ALA A 591 -28.25 14.83 -8.50
CA ALA A 591 -29.55 14.51 -7.90
C ALA A 591 -30.70 14.54 -8.91
N GLU A 592 -30.56 15.34 -9.97
CA GLU A 592 -31.52 15.49 -11.05
C GLU A 592 -31.50 14.28 -12.00
N ASN A 593 -30.31 13.90 -12.45
CA ASN A 593 -30.09 12.76 -13.34
C ASN A 593 -29.93 11.43 -12.56
N LYS A 594 -29.87 11.48 -11.22
CA LYS A 594 -29.63 10.35 -10.30
C LYS A 594 -28.29 9.62 -10.53
N LEU A 595 -27.29 10.31 -11.10
CA LEU A 595 -26.02 9.72 -11.51
C LEU A 595 -24.96 9.86 -10.41
N LEU A 596 -24.40 8.73 -9.99
CA LEU A 596 -23.27 8.69 -9.07
C LEU A 596 -21.95 8.57 -9.84
N TYR A 597 -21.02 9.47 -9.54
CA TYR A 597 -19.68 9.47 -10.08
C TYR A 597 -18.64 9.36 -8.97
N ILE A 598 -17.66 8.46 -9.14
CA ILE A 598 -16.53 8.30 -8.22
C ILE A 598 -15.22 8.40 -9.00
N LYS A 599 -14.23 9.06 -8.37
CA LYS A 599 -12.88 9.28 -8.89
C LYS A 599 -11.86 8.90 -7.81
N LYS A 600 -10.93 7.98 -8.07
CA LYS A 600 -9.79 7.74 -7.16
C LYS A 600 -8.72 8.82 -7.35
N ILE A 601 -7.93 9.09 -6.32
CA ILE A 601 -6.94 10.20 -6.32
C ILE A 601 -5.93 10.17 -7.47
N TRP A 602 -5.60 9.00 -8.04
CA TRP A 602 -4.67 8.82 -9.16
C TRP A 602 -5.33 8.77 -10.54
N GLU A 603 -6.66 8.89 -10.62
CA GLU A 603 -7.40 8.87 -11.89
C GLU A 603 -7.56 10.31 -12.38
N ASP A 604 -7.55 10.55 -13.69
CA ASP A 604 -7.77 11.92 -14.22
C ASP A 604 -9.25 12.28 -14.24
N LYS A 605 -10.11 11.30 -14.54
CA LYS A 605 -11.55 11.47 -14.80
C LYS A 605 -12.40 10.73 -13.77
N PHE A 606 -13.58 11.27 -13.50
CA PHE A 606 -14.65 10.57 -12.80
C PHE A 606 -15.18 9.39 -13.63
N ARG A 607 -15.58 8.32 -12.96
CA ARG A 607 -16.25 7.15 -13.54
C ARG A 607 -17.69 7.07 -13.00
N LEU A 608 -18.64 6.69 -13.85
CA LEU A 608 -20.04 6.40 -13.46
C LEU A 608 -20.12 5.08 -12.67
N MET A 609 -21.07 4.97 -11.73
CA MET A 609 -21.14 3.94 -10.66
C MET A 609 -22.54 3.38 -10.40
#